data_AF-A0A1I1UXX3-F1
#
_entry.id   AF-A0A1I1UXX3-F1
#
_cell.length_a   1.000
_cell.length_b   1.000
_cell.length_c   1.000
_cell.angle_alpha   90.00
_cell.angle_beta   90.00
_cell.angle_gamma   90.00
#
_symmetry.space_group_name_H-M   'P 1'
#
loop_
_entity.id
_entity.type
_entity.pdbx_description
1 polymer ?
#
loop_
_entity_poly.entity_id
_entity_poly.type
_entity_poly.pdbx_seq_one_letter_code
_entity_poly.pdbx_strand_id
1 'polypeptide(L)'
;MLNAGLRTIQYISVVKDVINKVVPPVLILIIAGISAYGQTGSRLQQKIVVPAENIRFDSLLHLISKQSGVKFSLNTRKFPPSKIIHVKKGSQPVAQVLADIKAGTGIYYTLLDSHIIFADNPPHKKEEVILPTVHHHKKILPAKPVTVVPLELHSLAGISRSIDTPSIHIHAIHPGKLSQVINNPVSAEKSRIELPLFVKAGVTAEEFFYMNTGIQAGLPFLYGIASYNTNFKYSNFRYGLRTSIRLTDSWRLHLMVTTGNSIKQTYDSSRMNRLVKMRLNKAAVLAERKLGRHFTVQLGLSFNDLQTKYYRNGVEAPLSFPEPTADKRFNFLKPPYSIWSNYSPSSSSYNKLWIGMQIGLFYNIHFFKTRY
;
A
#
# COMPACT_ATOMS: atom_id res chain seq x y z
N MET A 1 -40.07 -34.93 -13.28
CA MET A 1 -39.54 -33.54 -13.40
C MET A 1 -39.40 -32.81 -12.04
N LEU A 2 -39.17 -33.49 -10.90
CA LEU A 2 -39.23 -32.85 -9.55
C LEU A 2 -37.90 -32.82 -8.76
N ASN A 3 -36.76 -33.21 -9.36
CA ASN A 3 -35.50 -33.36 -8.61
C ASN A 3 -34.50 -32.19 -8.74
N ALA A 4 -34.88 -31.09 -9.38
CA ALA A 4 -33.99 -29.94 -9.58
C ALA A 4 -33.89 -29.01 -8.34
N GLY A 5 -34.91 -29.00 -7.47
CA GLY A 5 -34.99 -28.04 -6.35
C GLY A 5 -34.09 -28.33 -5.14
N LEU A 6 -33.77 -29.60 -4.88
CA LEU A 6 -33.00 -30.00 -3.69
C LEU A 6 -31.50 -29.69 -3.81
N ARG A 7 -30.93 -29.73 -5.02
CA ARG A 7 -29.50 -29.44 -5.23
C ARG A 7 -29.16 -27.96 -5.05
N THR A 8 -30.10 -27.06 -5.32
CA THR A 8 -29.88 -25.61 -5.19
C THR A 8 -29.74 -25.17 -3.73
N ILE A 9 -30.43 -25.84 -2.81
CA ILE A 9 -30.42 -25.49 -1.38
C ILE A 9 -29.09 -25.87 -0.72
N GLN A 10 -28.53 -27.05 -1.02
CA GLN A 10 -27.22 -27.46 -0.50
C GLN A 10 -26.08 -26.55 -0.97
N TYR A 11 -26.15 -26.02 -2.19
CA TYR A 11 -25.10 -25.14 -2.71
C TYR A 11 -25.04 -23.80 -1.98
N ILE A 12 -26.20 -23.24 -1.61
CA ILE A 12 -26.29 -21.95 -0.90
C ILE A 12 -25.69 -22.05 0.50
N SER A 13 -25.84 -23.18 1.21
CA SER A 13 -25.26 -23.33 2.56
C SER A 13 -23.73 -23.39 2.52
N VAL A 14 -23.16 -24.16 1.59
CA VAL A 14 -21.70 -24.29 1.44
C VAL A 14 -21.04 -22.96 1.06
N VAL A 15 -21.65 -22.20 0.15
CA VAL A 15 -21.12 -20.89 -0.25
C VAL A 15 -21.16 -19.89 0.92
N LYS A 16 -22.24 -19.86 1.70
CA LYS A 16 -22.32 -19.03 2.92
C LYS A 16 -21.24 -19.41 3.93
N ASP A 17 -20.99 -20.69 4.11
CA ASP A 17 -20.00 -21.20 5.06
C ASP A 17 -18.56 -20.82 4.66
N VAL A 18 -18.24 -20.93 3.37
CA VAL A 18 -16.92 -20.52 2.84
C VAL A 18 -16.74 -19.01 2.94
N ILE A 19 -17.76 -18.22 2.60
CA ILE A 19 -17.71 -16.76 2.73
C ILE A 19 -17.47 -16.36 4.18
N ASN A 20 -18.23 -16.93 5.11
CA ASN A 20 -18.12 -16.60 6.53
C ASN A 20 -16.79 -17.05 7.15
N LYS A 21 -16.17 -18.13 6.66
CA LYS A 21 -14.90 -18.63 7.20
C LYS A 21 -13.67 -18.00 6.56
N VAL A 22 -13.71 -17.62 5.28
CA VAL A 22 -12.53 -17.14 4.52
C VAL A 22 -12.47 -15.62 4.43
N VAL A 23 -13.60 -14.92 4.31
CA VAL A 23 -13.61 -13.47 4.13
C VAL A 23 -13.10 -12.74 5.39
N PRO A 24 -13.53 -13.08 6.62
CA PRO A 24 -13.05 -12.39 7.81
C PRO A 24 -11.53 -12.48 8.03
N PRO A 25 -10.86 -13.65 7.97
CA PRO A 25 -9.41 -13.70 8.19
C PRO A 25 -8.63 -12.96 7.11
N VAL A 26 -9.06 -13.02 5.84
CA VAL A 26 -8.41 -12.27 4.76
C VAL A 26 -8.60 -10.76 4.92
N LEU A 27 -9.80 -10.32 5.32
CA LEU A 27 -10.08 -8.92 5.63
C LEU A 27 -9.25 -8.44 6.84
N ILE A 28 -9.14 -9.26 7.89
CA ILE A 28 -8.29 -8.97 9.06
C ILE A 28 -6.82 -8.87 8.64
N LEU A 29 -6.33 -9.75 7.77
CA LEU A 29 -4.93 -9.72 7.30
C LEU A 29 -4.63 -8.46 6.48
N ILE A 30 -5.59 -7.99 5.68
CA ILE A 30 -5.50 -6.72 4.95
C ILE A 30 -5.49 -5.53 5.92
N ILE A 31 -6.37 -5.51 6.93
CA ILE A 31 -6.43 -4.45 7.93
C ILE A 31 -5.15 -4.41 8.79
N ALA A 32 -4.61 -5.57 9.16
CA ALA A 32 -3.39 -5.69 9.93
C ALA A 32 -2.17 -5.16 9.15
N GLY A 33 -2.09 -5.43 7.84
CA GLY A 33 -1.02 -4.91 6.97
C GLY A 33 -1.03 -3.38 6.83
N ILE A 34 -2.21 -2.75 6.85
CA ILE A 34 -2.35 -1.28 6.75
C ILE A 34 -1.90 -0.58 8.05
N SER A 35 -2.02 -1.26 9.20
CA SER A 35 -1.75 -0.67 10.52
C SER A 35 -0.25 -0.44 10.80
N ALA A 36 0.65 -1.12 10.07
CA ALA A 36 2.10 -1.02 10.29
C ALA A 36 2.74 0.24 9.69
N TYR A 37 2.08 0.97 8.79
CA TYR A 37 2.72 2.03 7.99
C TYR A 37 2.17 3.46 8.18
N GLY A 38 1.24 3.70 9.10
CA GLY A 38 0.47 4.97 9.14
C GLY A 38 0.56 5.86 10.41
N GLN A 39 1.36 5.54 11.42
CA GLN A 39 1.13 6.12 12.76
C GLN A 39 1.88 7.42 13.12
N THR A 40 2.57 8.10 12.22
CA THR A 40 3.27 9.35 12.58
C THR A 40 2.33 10.55 12.73
N GLY A 41 1.24 10.60 11.95
CA GLY A 41 0.22 11.66 12.07
C GLY A 41 -0.83 11.45 13.17
N SER A 42 -1.11 10.19 13.55
CA SER A 42 -2.20 9.88 14.49
C SER A 42 -1.85 10.14 15.95
N ARG A 43 -0.56 10.08 16.33
CA ARG A 43 -0.14 10.20 17.75
C ARG A 43 -0.33 11.59 18.32
N LEU A 44 -0.33 12.64 17.48
CA LEU A 44 -0.63 14.00 17.91
C LEU A 44 -2.11 14.21 18.24
N GLN A 45 -2.99 13.46 17.58
CA GLN A 45 -4.43 13.48 17.82
C GLN A 45 -4.85 12.54 18.96
N GLN A 46 -3.93 11.69 19.43
CA GLN A 46 -4.19 10.83 20.57
C GLN A 46 -4.49 11.67 21.80
N LYS A 47 -5.61 11.36 22.46
CA LYS A 47 -6.00 12.03 23.70
C LYS A 47 -5.18 11.48 24.86
N ILE A 48 -4.66 12.38 25.68
CA ILE A 48 -4.02 12.06 26.96
C ILE A 48 -4.78 12.74 28.09
N VAL A 49 -4.71 12.16 29.29
CA VAL A 49 -5.33 12.72 30.49
C VAL A 49 -4.26 13.44 31.32
N VAL A 50 -4.41 14.75 31.46
CA VAL A 50 -3.53 15.60 32.27
C VAL A 50 -4.15 15.78 33.67
N PRO A 51 -3.45 15.39 34.76
CA PRO A 51 -4.03 15.30 36.10
C PRO A 51 -4.17 16.64 36.82
N ALA A 52 -3.34 17.62 36.47
CA ALA A 52 -3.27 18.92 37.12
C ALA A 52 -3.00 20.02 36.10
N GLU A 53 -3.47 21.23 36.42
CA GLU A 53 -3.32 22.39 35.56
C GLU A 53 -1.90 22.95 35.58
N ASN A 54 -1.26 22.89 36.75
CA ASN A 54 0.15 23.24 36.93
C ASN A 54 0.95 21.96 37.16
N ILE A 55 1.88 21.66 36.26
CA ILE A 55 2.66 20.43 36.28
C ILE A 55 4.12 20.73 35.94
N ARG A 56 5.06 20.01 36.56
CA ARG A 56 6.47 20.09 36.17
C ARG A 56 6.66 19.62 34.73
N PHE A 57 7.54 20.30 33.99
CA PHE A 57 7.72 20.04 32.57
C PHE A 57 8.17 18.60 32.30
N ASP A 58 9.15 18.09 33.05
CA ASP A 58 9.59 16.69 32.97
C ASP A 58 8.46 15.68 33.19
N SER A 59 7.63 15.93 34.19
CA SER A 59 6.50 15.08 34.59
C SER A 59 5.43 15.07 33.51
N LEU A 60 5.18 16.23 32.88
CA LEU A 60 4.29 16.35 31.73
C LEU A 60 4.82 15.57 30.52
N LEU A 61 6.11 15.73 30.17
CA LEU A 61 6.71 15.00 29.06
C LEU A 61 6.71 13.49 29.29
N HIS A 62 7.00 13.05 30.52
CA HIS A 62 6.93 11.63 30.90
C HIS A 62 5.50 11.10 30.79
N LEU A 63 4.50 11.87 31.24
CA LEU A 63 3.09 11.52 31.13
C LEU A 63 2.65 11.39 29.67
N ILE A 64 3.01 12.36 28.82
CA ILE A 64 2.72 12.29 27.38
C ILE A 64 3.37 11.03 26.80
N SER A 65 4.66 10.80 27.09
CA SER A 65 5.40 9.66 26.58
C SER A 65 4.78 8.32 26.97
N LYS A 66 4.36 8.20 28.24
CA LYS A 66 3.70 7.01 28.77
C LYS A 66 2.35 6.73 28.10
N GLN A 67 1.55 7.76 27.83
CA GLN A 67 0.20 7.59 27.28
C GLN A 67 0.19 7.48 25.75
N SER A 68 1.07 8.20 25.04
CA SER A 68 1.07 8.26 23.57
C SER A 68 2.22 7.52 22.88
N GLY A 69 3.21 7.04 23.65
CA GLY A 69 4.42 6.41 23.11
C GLY A 69 5.34 7.37 22.35
N VAL A 70 5.15 8.68 22.50
CA VAL A 70 6.00 9.72 21.89
C VAL A 70 7.26 9.94 22.73
N LYS A 71 8.42 10.05 22.09
CA LYS A 71 9.70 10.37 22.76
C LYS A 71 10.02 11.85 22.64
N PHE A 72 10.77 12.40 23.59
CA PHE A 72 11.12 13.81 23.64
C PHE A 72 12.63 14.01 23.71
N SER A 73 13.13 15.01 22.99
CA SER A 73 14.49 15.56 23.18
C SER A 73 14.38 17.02 23.56
N LEU A 74 15.12 17.40 24.61
CA LEU A 74 15.11 18.74 25.18
C LEU A 74 16.54 19.21 25.47
N ASN A 75 16.83 20.48 25.19
CA ASN A 75 18.04 21.12 25.67
C ASN A 75 17.83 21.60 27.12
N THR A 76 18.30 20.82 28.08
CA THR A 76 18.10 21.07 29.52
C THR A 76 18.80 22.34 30.04
N ARG A 77 19.83 22.82 29.34
CA ARG A 77 20.51 24.08 29.71
C ARG A 77 19.61 25.30 29.47
N LYS A 78 18.78 25.23 28.43
CA LYS A 78 17.86 26.31 28.04
C LYS A 78 16.49 26.16 28.70
N PHE A 79 16.08 24.92 28.92
CA PHE A 79 14.76 24.58 29.43
C PHE A 79 14.88 23.66 30.64
N PRO A 80 14.87 24.23 31.85
CA PRO A 80 14.96 23.45 33.08
C PRO A 80 13.80 22.45 33.16
N PRO A 81 14.06 21.14 33.31
CA PRO A 81 13.00 20.12 33.40
C PRO A 81 12.07 20.32 34.61
N SER A 82 12.54 21.02 35.64
CA SER A 82 11.80 21.37 36.86
C SER A 82 10.83 22.54 36.69
N LYS A 83 10.82 23.24 35.55
CA LYS A 83 9.93 24.38 35.31
C LYS A 83 8.46 23.95 35.37
N ILE A 84 7.62 24.71 36.06
CA ILE A 84 6.17 24.48 36.09
C ILE A 84 5.55 25.05 34.81
N ILE A 85 4.75 24.21 34.15
CA ILE A 85 4.00 24.55 32.94
C ILE A 85 2.52 24.54 33.29
N HIS A 86 1.84 25.58 32.83
CA HIS A 86 0.39 25.68 32.90
C HIS A 86 -0.22 25.05 31.64
N VAL A 87 -1.04 24.03 31.81
CA VAL A 87 -1.73 23.29 30.75
C VAL A 87 -3.15 22.97 31.18
N LYS A 88 -4.09 22.82 30.24
CA LYS A 88 -5.47 22.50 30.62
C LYS A 88 -5.56 21.11 31.28
N LYS A 89 -6.20 21.02 32.45
CA LYS A 89 -6.50 19.74 33.11
C LYS A 89 -7.55 18.95 32.31
N GLY A 90 -7.43 17.62 32.30
CA GLY A 90 -8.40 16.70 31.69
C GLY A 90 -7.91 16.02 30.42
N SER A 91 -8.84 15.45 29.65
CA SER A 91 -8.53 14.72 28.42
C SER A 91 -8.37 15.67 27.24
N GLN A 92 -7.19 15.70 26.63
CA GLN A 92 -6.93 16.55 25.46
C GLN A 92 -5.91 15.91 24.49
N PRO A 93 -5.95 16.26 23.20
CA PRO A 93 -4.98 15.78 22.22
C PRO A 93 -3.55 16.20 22.58
N VAL A 94 -2.56 15.35 22.29
CA VAL A 94 -1.13 15.68 22.45
C VAL A 94 -0.79 17.00 21.73
N ALA A 95 -1.35 17.24 20.55
CA ALA A 95 -1.17 18.49 19.80
C ALA A 95 -1.57 19.73 20.61
N GLN A 96 -2.67 19.65 21.36
CA GLN A 96 -3.14 20.76 22.18
C GLN A 96 -2.20 21.01 23.37
N VAL A 97 -1.75 19.94 24.03
CA VAL A 97 -0.79 20.04 25.13
C VAL A 97 0.53 20.67 24.68
N LEU A 98 1.01 20.33 23.48
CA LEU A 98 2.20 20.95 22.88
C LEU A 98 1.97 22.41 22.52
N ALA A 99 0.77 22.79 22.08
CA ALA A 99 0.40 24.18 21.84
C ALA A 99 0.37 24.98 23.15
N ASP A 100 -0.17 24.40 24.23
CA ASP A 100 -0.17 25.01 25.57
C ASP A 100 1.27 25.19 26.10
N ILE A 101 2.14 24.19 25.94
CA ILE A 101 3.58 24.29 26.26
C ILE A 101 4.20 25.45 25.48
N LYS A 102 3.98 25.53 24.17
CA LYS A 102 4.50 26.61 23.33
C LYS A 102 4.00 27.98 23.80
N ALA A 103 2.71 28.10 24.11
CA ALA A 103 2.11 29.35 24.57
C ALA A 103 2.69 29.80 25.94
N GLY A 104 2.85 28.86 26.88
CA GLY A 104 3.33 29.16 28.23
C GLY A 104 4.85 29.33 28.34
N THR A 105 5.62 28.88 27.35
CA THR A 105 7.10 28.88 27.43
C THR A 105 7.82 29.57 26.29
N GLY A 106 7.14 29.83 25.17
CA GLY A 106 7.77 30.27 23.92
C GLY A 106 8.54 29.19 23.17
N ILE A 107 8.57 27.95 23.68
CA ILE A 107 9.36 26.85 23.10
C ILE A 107 8.69 26.32 21.84
N TYR A 108 9.45 26.19 20.76
CA TYR A 108 9.00 25.55 19.53
C TYR A 108 9.35 24.07 19.53
N TYR A 109 8.66 23.28 18.71
CA TYR A 109 8.97 21.87 18.55
C TYR A 109 8.98 21.46 17.08
N THR A 110 9.78 20.44 16.77
CA THR A 110 9.83 19.76 15.47
C THR A 110 9.50 18.29 15.67
N LEU A 111 8.69 17.73 14.76
CA LEU A 111 8.34 16.32 14.73
C LEU A 111 9.32 15.56 13.85
N LEU A 112 9.93 14.51 14.40
CA LEU A 112 10.78 13.56 13.70
C LEU A 112 10.27 12.15 13.98
N ASP A 113 9.38 11.67 13.10
CA ASP A 113 8.67 10.41 13.24
C ASP A 113 7.88 10.25 14.55
N SER A 114 8.45 9.53 15.52
CA SER A 114 7.86 9.29 16.86
C SER A 114 8.55 10.11 17.96
N HIS A 115 9.40 11.04 17.56
CA HIS A 115 10.25 11.85 18.43
C HIS A 115 9.93 13.33 18.24
N ILE A 116 9.69 14.03 19.34
CA ILE A 116 9.47 15.47 19.37
C ILE A 116 10.72 16.15 19.93
N ILE A 117 11.28 17.08 19.17
CA ILE A 117 12.49 17.82 19.54
C ILE A 117 12.10 19.27 19.86
N PHE A 118 12.33 19.71 21.09
CA PHE A 118 12.10 21.10 21.50
C PHE A 118 13.28 22.00 21.13
N ALA A 119 12.98 23.16 20.55
CA ALA A 119 13.94 24.15 20.08
C ALA A 119 13.58 25.56 20.57
N ASP A 120 14.62 26.36 20.81
CA ASP A 120 14.54 27.68 21.44
C ASP A 120 14.17 28.81 20.47
N ASN A 121 14.62 28.68 19.21
CA ASN A 121 14.24 29.62 18.16
C ASN A 121 13.06 29.03 17.38
N PRO A 122 12.05 29.83 16.94
CA PRO A 122 11.24 29.40 15.82
C PRO A 122 12.20 28.88 14.75
N PRO A 123 11.97 27.69 14.17
CA PRO A 123 12.83 27.19 13.11
C PRO A 123 12.98 28.34 12.13
N HIS A 124 14.20 28.88 12.00
CA HIS A 124 14.44 30.08 11.19
C HIS A 124 13.69 29.81 9.89
N LYS A 125 12.60 30.55 9.68
CA LYS A 125 11.84 30.48 8.45
C LYS A 125 12.90 30.89 7.46
N LYS A 126 13.50 29.92 6.74
CA LYS A 126 14.69 30.18 5.92
C LYS A 126 14.31 31.36 5.06
N GLU A 127 14.80 32.54 5.41
CA GLU A 127 14.65 33.71 4.56
C GLU A 127 15.33 33.26 3.29
N GLU A 128 14.56 33.26 2.20
CA GLU A 128 15.11 32.99 0.89
C GLU A 128 16.28 33.95 0.74
N VAL A 129 17.50 33.41 0.78
CA VAL A 129 18.70 34.17 0.50
C VAL A 129 18.57 34.57 -0.95
N ILE A 130 18.10 35.79 -1.19
CA ILE A 130 18.17 36.45 -2.48
C ILE A 130 19.66 36.71 -2.70
N LEU A 131 20.36 35.72 -3.26
CA LEU A 131 21.73 35.89 -3.70
C LEU A 131 21.74 37.02 -4.74
N PRO A 132 22.57 38.07 -4.57
CA PRO A 132 22.73 39.08 -5.62
C PRO A 132 23.16 38.37 -6.90
N THR A 133 22.43 38.67 -7.98
CA THR A 133 22.69 38.16 -9.32
C THR A 133 24.10 38.54 -9.77
N VAL A 134 25.08 37.68 -9.51
CA VAL A 134 26.41 37.81 -10.08
C VAL A 134 26.35 37.31 -11.52
N HIS A 135 26.40 38.24 -12.47
CA HIS A 135 26.56 37.98 -13.89
C HIS A 135 27.93 37.35 -14.18
N HIS A 136 28.05 36.02 -14.03
CA HIS A 136 29.21 35.30 -14.53
C HIS A 136 29.04 34.93 -16.00
N HIS A 137 29.74 35.66 -16.86
CA HIS A 137 30.02 35.30 -18.24
C HIS A 137 30.90 34.03 -18.25
N LYS A 138 30.28 32.85 -18.47
CA LYS A 138 31.01 31.57 -18.49
C LYS A 138 31.39 31.20 -19.92
N LYS A 139 32.69 31.33 -20.22
CA LYS A 139 33.34 30.81 -21.43
C LYS A 139 33.23 29.29 -21.45
N ILE A 140 32.61 28.73 -22.48
CA ILE A 140 32.39 27.29 -22.65
C ILE A 140 33.67 26.68 -23.23
N LEU A 141 34.27 25.73 -22.51
CA LEU A 141 35.31 24.84 -23.04
C LEU A 141 34.67 23.49 -23.40
N PRO A 142 35.09 22.84 -24.51
CA PRO A 142 34.51 21.59 -24.97
C PRO A 142 34.92 20.41 -24.08
N ALA A 143 33.94 19.59 -23.70
CA ALA A 143 34.12 18.41 -22.86
C ALA A 143 34.64 17.21 -23.68
N LYS A 144 35.62 16.49 -23.12
CA LYS A 144 36.15 15.22 -23.63
C LYS A 144 35.08 14.11 -23.54
N PRO A 145 35.05 13.16 -24.49
CA PRO A 145 34.14 12.02 -24.44
C PRO A 145 34.56 11.03 -23.35
N VAL A 146 33.60 10.61 -22.54
CA VAL A 146 33.75 9.60 -21.49
C VAL A 146 33.44 8.23 -22.06
N THR A 147 34.41 7.32 -22.01
CA THR A 147 34.28 5.91 -22.39
C THR A 147 33.42 5.17 -21.35
N VAL A 148 32.34 4.54 -21.82
CA VAL A 148 31.43 3.75 -20.98
C VAL A 148 31.97 2.32 -20.88
N VAL A 149 32.27 1.88 -19.67
CA VAL A 149 32.65 0.48 -19.38
C VAL A 149 31.37 -0.35 -19.17
N PRO A 150 31.23 -1.56 -19.76
CA PRO A 150 30.07 -2.42 -19.55
C PRO A 150 30.02 -2.99 -18.14
N LEU A 151 28.82 -3.01 -17.55
CA LEU A 151 28.56 -3.58 -16.21
C LEU A 151 28.30 -5.09 -16.35
N GLU A 152 29.20 -5.92 -15.84
CA GLU A 152 28.99 -7.38 -15.76
C GLU A 152 27.94 -7.74 -14.71
N LEU A 153 27.01 -8.60 -15.11
CA LEU A 153 25.88 -9.08 -14.33
C LEU A 153 26.28 -10.40 -13.63
N HIS A 154 26.67 -10.33 -12.35
CA HIS A 154 26.90 -11.54 -11.57
C HIS A 154 25.59 -12.26 -11.25
N SER A 155 25.50 -13.53 -11.63
CA SER A 155 24.41 -14.44 -11.31
C SER A 155 24.52 -14.92 -9.85
N LEU A 156 23.43 -14.77 -9.10
CA LEU A 156 23.29 -15.37 -7.77
C LEU A 156 22.59 -16.73 -7.90
N ALA A 157 23.39 -17.78 -7.98
CA ALA A 157 22.94 -19.15 -7.78
C ALA A 157 23.13 -19.55 -6.30
N GLY A 158 22.11 -20.17 -5.71
CA GLY A 158 22.28 -21.08 -4.59
C GLY A 158 21.79 -20.60 -3.23
N ILE A 159 20.51 -20.82 -2.93
CA ILE A 159 20.06 -21.26 -1.60
C ILE A 159 18.91 -22.25 -1.79
N SER A 160 19.23 -23.54 -1.85
CA SER A 160 18.26 -24.63 -1.66
C SER A 160 18.22 -24.97 -0.17
N ARG A 161 17.07 -24.80 0.48
CA ARG A 161 16.82 -25.29 1.84
C ARG A 161 15.79 -26.41 1.76
N SER A 162 16.19 -27.62 2.11
CA SER A 162 15.31 -28.75 2.38
C SER A 162 14.44 -28.44 3.60
N ILE A 163 13.13 -28.63 3.46
CA ILE A 163 12.18 -28.56 4.57
C ILE A 163 11.84 -29.99 4.94
N ASP A 164 12.22 -30.40 6.15
CA ASP A 164 11.85 -31.67 6.74
C ASP A 164 10.36 -31.68 7.11
N THR A 165 9.63 -32.65 6.57
CA THR A 165 8.23 -32.93 6.93
C THR A 165 8.15 -33.76 8.22
N PRO A 166 7.24 -33.44 9.14
CA PRO A 166 7.02 -34.24 10.34
C PRO A 166 6.22 -35.53 10.04
N SER A 167 6.70 -36.63 10.60
CA SER A 167 6.07 -37.96 10.59
C SER A 167 4.77 -37.96 11.40
N ILE A 168 3.66 -38.32 10.77
CA ILE A 168 2.36 -38.49 11.42
C ILE A 168 2.22 -39.97 11.85
N HIS A 169 2.08 -40.20 13.15
CA HIS A 169 1.72 -41.50 13.72
C HIS A 169 0.23 -41.79 13.49
N ILE A 170 -0.09 -42.89 12.80
CA ILE A 170 -1.45 -43.37 12.60
C ILE A 170 -1.75 -44.44 13.66
N HIS A 171 -2.83 -44.22 14.43
CA HIS A 171 -3.40 -45.19 15.35
C HIS A 171 -4.08 -46.34 14.58
N ALA A 172 -3.72 -47.58 14.91
CA ALA A 172 -4.30 -48.78 14.34
C ALA A 172 -5.78 -48.94 14.76
N ILE A 173 -6.67 -49.05 13.77
CA ILE A 173 -8.09 -49.41 13.95
C ILE A 173 -8.24 -50.91 13.73
N HIS A 174 -9.04 -51.52 14.61
CA HIS A 174 -9.33 -52.94 14.74
C HIS A 174 -9.74 -53.67 13.44
N PRO A 175 -9.31 -54.92 13.23
CA PRO A 175 -9.76 -55.77 12.14
C PRO A 175 -11.02 -56.54 12.55
N GLY A 176 -12.15 -56.23 11.93
CA GLY A 176 -13.40 -56.94 12.17
C GLY A 176 -14.32 -56.95 10.96
N LYS A 177 -14.32 -58.09 10.25
CA LYS A 177 -15.31 -58.55 9.25
C LYS A 177 -15.54 -57.67 8.01
N LEU A 178 -14.88 -58.06 6.92
CA LEU A 178 -15.40 -57.86 5.56
C LEU A 178 -14.84 -58.96 4.66
N SER A 179 -15.47 -60.13 4.74
CA SER A 179 -15.30 -61.19 3.75
C SER A 179 -16.32 -60.97 2.63
N GLN A 180 -15.82 -61.00 1.40
CA GLN A 180 -16.55 -61.21 0.14
C GLN A 180 -17.34 -60.02 -0.44
N VAL A 181 -16.60 -59.07 -1.03
CA VAL A 181 -17.08 -58.34 -2.22
C VAL A 181 -15.95 -58.28 -3.27
N ILE A 182 -15.91 -59.33 -4.08
CA ILE A 182 -15.63 -59.37 -5.53
C ILE A 182 -14.39 -58.60 -6.05
N ASN A 183 -13.40 -59.41 -6.45
CA ASN A 183 -12.17 -59.09 -7.16
C ASN A 183 -12.40 -58.52 -8.57
N ASN A 184 -12.83 -57.26 -8.70
CA ASN A 184 -12.53 -56.50 -9.91
C ASN A 184 -11.18 -55.79 -9.69
N PRO A 185 -10.17 -55.97 -10.55
CA PRO A 185 -8.98 -55.12 -10.51
C PRO A 185 -9.46 -53.69 -10.74
N VAL A 186 -9.55 -52.92 -9.66
CA VAL A 186 -9.72 -51.48 -9.72
C VAL A 186 -8.45 -50.97 -10.38
N SER A 187 -8.47 -50.88 -11.71
CA SER A 187 -7.47 -50.17 -12.48
C SER A 187 -7.41 -48.79 -11.86
N ALA A 188 -6.32 -48.51 -11.14
CA ALA A 188 -6.09 -47.23 -10.50
C ALA A 188 -5.90 -46.22 -11.63
N GLU A 189 -7.02 -45.77 -12.20
CA GLU A 189 -7.06 -44.75 -13.22
C GLU A 189 -6.51 -43.50 -12.56
N LYS A 190 -5.23 -43.27 -12.82
CA LYS A 190 -4.45 -42.15 -12.32
C LYS A 190 -5.04 -40.90 -12.94
N SER A 191 -6.11 -40.40 -12.32
CA SER A 191 -6.75 -39.14 -12.69
C SER A 191 -5.67 -38.06 -12.62
N ARG A 192 -5.17 -37.68 -13.79
CA ARG A 192 -4.26 -36.55 -13.88
C ARG A 192 -5.10 -35.35 -13.53
N ILE A 193 -4.77 -34.69 -12.42
CA ILE A 193 -5.38 -33.42 -12.06
C ILE A 193 -4.95 -32.44 -13.16
N GLU A 194 -5.79 -32.28 -14.17
CA GLU A 194 -5.61 -31.26 -15.17
C GLU A 194 -5.82 -29.91 -14.49
N LEU A 195 -4.76 -29.11 -14.43
CA LEU A 195 -4.82 -27.74 -13.95
C LEU A 195 -5.13 -26.85 -15.16
N PRO A 196 -6.39 -26.44 -15.39
CA PRO A 196 -6.74 -25.70 -16.59
C PRO A 196 -6.11 -24.31 -16.52
N LEU A 197 -4.98 -24.13 -17.19
CA LEU A 197 -4.36 -22.83 -17.36
C LEU A 197 -5.30 -21.95 -18.17
N PHE A 198 -5.52 -20.71 -17.71
CA PHE A 198 -6.32 -19.75 -18.45
C PHE A 198 -5.53 -18.47 -18.68
N VAL A 199 -5.90 -17.76 -19.75
CA VAL A 199 -5.39 -16.43 -20.06
C VAL A 199 -6.56 -15.51 -20.40
N LYS A 200 -6.52 -14.28 -19.88
CA LYS A 200 -7.45 -13.20 -20.22
C LYS A 200 -6.66 -11.97 -20.64
N ALA A 201 -7.18 -11.24 -21.62
CA ALA A 201 -6.70 -9.90 -21.96
C ALA A 201 -7.89 -8.95 -21.89
N GLY A 202 -7.67 -7.71 -21.44
CA GLY A 202 -8.78 -6.77 -21.31
C GLY A 202 -8.37 -5.36 -20.99
N VAL A 203 -9.39 -4.53 -20.86
CA VAL A 203 -9.29 -3.12 -20.50
C VAL A 203 -10.07 -2.87 -19.21
N THR A 204 -9.51 -2.04 -18.33
CA THR A 204 -10.20 -1.57 -17.14
C THR A 204 -10.08 -0.07 -17.01
N ALA A 205 -11.09 0.55 -16.42
CA ALA A 205 -11.09 1.96 -16.06
C ALA A 205 -11.16 2.09 -14.53
N GLU A 206 -10.37 3.01 -14.01
CA GLU A 206 -10.26 3.36 -12.59
C GLU A 206 -10.34 4.89 -12.47
N GLU A 207 -10.57 5.45 -11.30
CA GLU A 207 -10.75 6.91 -11.16
C GLU A 207 -9.59 7.76 -11.70
N PHE A 208 -8.38 7.21 -11.64
CA PHE A 208 -7.15 7.93 -12.00
C PHE A 208 -6.62 7.58 -13.36
N PHE A 209 -6.90 6.35 -13.78
CA PHE A 209 -6.41 5.76 -15.00
C PHE A 209 -7.61 5.37 -15.83
N TYR A 210 -7.96 6.27 -16.75
CA TYR A 210 -9.10 6.13 -17.63
C TYR A 210 -8.99 4.88 -18.51
N MET A 211 -7.77 4.41 -18.76
CA MET A 211 -7.52 3.20 -19.52
C MET A 211 -6.37 2.40 -18.89
N ASN A 212 -6.65 1.14 -18.56
CA ASN A 212 -5.65 0.17 -18.14
C ASN A 212 -5.79 -1.08 -19.00
N THR A 213 -4.87 -1.29 -19.91
CA THR A 213 -4.79 -2.51 -20.71
C THR A 213 -4.00 -3.55 -19.92
N GLY A 214 -4.47 -4.80 -19.86
CA GLY A 214 -3.78 -5.80 -19.06
C GLY A 214 -4.08 -7.23 -19.45
N ILE A 215 -3.18 -8.10 -19.02
CA ILE A 215 -3.26 -9.55 -19.17
C ILE A 215 -3.34 -10.21 -17.81
N GLN A 216 -4.07 -11.32 -17.75
CA GLN A 216 -4.20 -12.19 -16.57
C GLN A 216 -3.88 -13.61 -17.02
N ALA A 217 -3.00 -14.30 -16.31
CA ALA A 217 -2.62 -15.66 -16.67
C ALA A 217 -2.30 -16.50 -15.43
N GLY A 218 -2.79 -17.74 -15.41
CA GLY A 218 -2.52 -18.68 -14.31
C GLY A 218 -3.65 -19.69 -14.09
N LEU A 219 -3.82 -20.11 -12.84
CA LEU A 219 -4.82 -21.08 -12.43
C LEU A 219 -6.14 -20.36 -12.07
N PRO A 220 -7.30 -21.02 -12.22
CA PRO A 220 -8.59 -20.37 -11.96
C PRO A 220 -8.70 -19.74 -10.58
N PHE A 221 -8.05 -20.30 -9.56
CA PHE A 221 -8.09 -19.80 -8.18
C PHE A 221 -6.94 -18.84 -7.82
N LEU A 222 -5.84 -18.83 -8.58
CA LEU A 222 -4.67 -18.00 -8.32
C LEU A 222 -3.91 -17.71 -9.62
N TYR A 223 -3.73 -16.43 -9.94
CA TYR A 223 -3.10 -16.03 -11.18
C TYR A 223 -2.41 -14.66 -11.08
N GLY A 224 -1.45 -14.46 -11.98
CA GLY A 224 -0.72 -13.20 -12.11
C GLY A 224 -1.47 -12.21 -12.98
N ILE A 225 -1.23 -10.92 -12.73
CA ILE A 225 -1.74 -9.83 -13.56
C ILE A 225 -0.61 -8.87 -13.90
N ALA A 226 -0.60 -8.38 -15.13
CA ALA A 226 0.27 -7.32 -15.61
C ALA A 226 -0.57 -6.32 -16.41
N SER A 227 -0.42 -5.03 -16.13
CA SER A 227 -1.20 -3.99 -16.79
C SER A 227 -0.37 -2.75 -17.09
N TYR A 228 -0.66 -2.12 -18.22
CA TYR A 228 -0.21 -0.77 -18.55
C TYR A 228 -1.38 0.19 -18.34
N ASN A 229 -1.16 1.14 -17.44
CA ASN A 229 -2.16 2.11 -17.03
C ASN A 229 -1.85 3.46 -17.63
N THR A 230 -2.88 4.20 -18.06
CA THR A 230 -2.70 5.58 -18.51
C THR A 230 -3.93 6.46 -18.22
N ASN A 231 -3.66 7.74 -18.01
CA ASN A 231 -4.67 8.81 -17.99
C ASN A 231 -4.35 9.91 -19.01
N PHE A 232 -3.58 9.53 -20.04
CA PHE A 232 -3.05 10.39 -21.11
C PHE A 232 -2.01 11.43 -20.68
N LYS A 233 -1.89 11.72 -19.37
CA LYS A 233 -0.81 12.55 -18.81
C LYS A 233 0.26 11.72 -18.12
N TYR A 234 -0.14 10.59 -17.55
CA TYR A 234 0.68 9.65 -16.81
C TYR A 234 0.45 8.26 -17.31
N SER A 235 1.54 7.52 -17.40
CA SER A 235 1.52 6.09 -17.63
C SER A 235 2.30 5.35 -16.55
N ASN A 236 1.79 4.18 -16.16
CA ASN A 236 2.45 3.32 -15.19
C ASN A 236 2.30 1.85 -15.60
N PHE A 237 3.35 1.06 -15.38
CA PHE A 237 3.24 -0.39 -15.42
C PHE A 237 2.94 -0.92 -14.02
N ARG A 238 1.92 -1.77 -13.91
CA ARG A 238 1.57 -2.47 -12.68
C ARG A 238 1.63 -3.97 -12.89
N TYR A 239 1.99 -4.66 -11.82
CA TYR A 239 1.92 -6.11 -11.76
C TYR A 239 1.43 -6.54 -10.38
N GLY A 240 0.93 -7.76 -10.30
CA GLY A 240 0.37 -8.26 -9.06
C GLY A 240 -0.20 -9.66 -9.15
N LEU A 241 -0.95 -10.01 -8.12
CA LEU A 241 -1.59 -11.30 -7.97
C LEU A 241 -3.09 -11.11 -7.78
N ARG A 242 -3.84 -12.11 -8.22
CA ARG A 242 -5.28 -12.17 -8.03
C ARG A 242 -5.70 -13.59 -7.68
N THR A 243 -6.56 -13.70 -6.68
CA THR A 243 -7.26 -14.95 -6.34
C THR A 243 -8.74 -14.81 -6.66
N SER A 244 -9.44 -15.92 -6.86
CA SER A 244 -10.87 -15.89 -7.09
C SER A 244 -11.62 -17.07 -6.51
N ILE A 245 -12.84 -16.80 -6.06
CA ILE A 245 -13.80 -17.77 -5.58
C ILE A 245 -15.02 -17.71 -6.49
N ARG A 246 -15.50 -18.88 -6.92
CA ARG A 246 -16.71 -18.98 -7.73
C ARG A 246 -17.92 -18.84 -6.83
N LEU A 247 -18.83 -17.91 -7.16
CA LEU A 247 -20.09 -17.73 -6.43
C LEU A 247 -21.23 -18.51 -7.09
N THR A 248 -21.29 -18.48 -8.44
CA THR A 248 -22.26 -19.21 -9.26
C THR A 248 -21.63 -19.62 -10.59
N ASP A 249 -22.40 -20.13 -11.54
CA ASP A 249 -21.86 -20.49 -12.84
C ASP A 249 -21.34 -19.29 -13.65
N SER A 250 -21.95 -18.14 -13.44
CA SER A 250 -21.69 -16.89 -14.15
C SER A 250 -20.97 -15.84 -13.31
N TRP A 251 -20.92 -15.99 -11.97
CA TRP A 251 -20.31 -15.02 -11.06
C TRP A 251 -19.09 -15.55 -10.32
N ARG A 252 -18.09 -14.67 -10.18
CA ARG A 252 -16.88 -14.90 -9.37
C ARG A 252 -16.58 -13.67 -8.53
N LEU A 253 -16.05 -13.89 -7.34
CA LEU A 253 -15.48 -12.85 -6.51
C LEU A 253 -13.96 -12.96 -6.60
N HIS A 254 -13.29 -11.83 -6.79
CA HIS A 254 -11.84 -11.76 -6.88
C HIS A 254 -11.29 -10.87 -5.76
N LEU A 255 -10.13 -11.26 -5.27
CA LEU A 255 -9.29 -10.42 -4.43
C LEU A 255 -7.99 -10.18 -5.17
N MET A 256 -7.61 -8.91 -5.29
CA MET A 256 -6.51 -8.45 -6.13
C MET A 256 -5.56 -7.60 -5.31
N VAL A 257 -4.26 -7.81 -5.50
CA VAL A 257 -3.21 -6.93 -4.98
C VAL A 257 -2.25 -6.59 -6.11
N THR A 258 -2.01 -5.30 -6.36
CA THR A 258 -1.08 -4.81 -7.39
C THR A 258 -0.14 -3.75 -6.84
N THR A 259 1.06 -3.68 -7.39
CA THR A 259 2.03 -2.60 -7.15
C THR A 259 2.54 -2.07 -8.50
N GLY A 260 2.89 -0.80 -8.55
CA GLY A 260 3.57 -0.20 -9.70
C GLY A 260 4.31 1.06 -9.34
N ASN A 261 5.45 1.27 -9.98
CA ASN A 261 6.31 2.43 -9.76
C ASN A 261 6.25 3.35 -10.98
N SER A 262 6.05 4.64 -10.74
CA SER A 262 6.12 5.69 -11.77
C SER A 262 7.22 6.68 -11.42
N ILE A 263 7.96 7.11 -12.42
CA ILE A 263 9.01 8.10 -12.27
C ILE A 263 8.64 9.27 -13.16
N LYS A 264 8.56 10.47 -12.58
CA LYS A 264 8.37 11.71 -13.32
C LYS A 264 9.57 12.61 -13.09
N GLN A 265 10.22 13.00 -14.18
CA GLN A 265 11.24 14.05 -14.17
C GLN A 265 10.59 15.36 -14.58
N THR A 266 10.95 16.45 -13.92
CA THR A 266 10.51 17.79 -14.31
C THR A 266 11.67 18.75 -14.17
N TYR A 267 11.89 19.54 -15.20
CA TYR A 267 12.91 20.58 -15.23
C TYR A 267 12.26 21.92 -14.91
N ASP A 268 12.83 22.62 -13.93
CA ASP A 268 12.47 24.01 -13.65
C ASP A 268 13.26 24.95 -14.57
N SER A 269 12.80 26.19 -14.79
CA SER A 269 13.49 27.21 -15.59
C SER A 269 14.90 27.51 -15.06
N SER A 270 15.13 27.26 -13.77
CA SER A 270 16.44 27.34 -13.10
C SER A 270 17.36 26.14 -13.37
N ARG A 271 17.05 25.25 -14.33
CA ARG A 271 17.76 23.99 -14.63
C ARG A 271 17.93 23.04 -13.44
N MET A 272 17.13 23.23 -12.39
CA MET A 272 17.17 22.34 -11.23
C MET A 272 16.38 21.07 -11.56
N ASN A 273 17.06 19.92 -11.51
CA ASN A 273 16.41 18.64 -11.78
C ASN A 273 15.58 18.24 -10.56
N ARG A 274 14.26 18.18 -10.75
CA ARG A 274 13.32 17.66 -9.76
C ARG A 274 12.79 16.33 -10.26
N LEU A 275 13.02 15.30 -9.45
CA LEU A 275 12.61 13.95 -9.73
C LEU A 275 11.56 13.55 -8.69
N VAL A 276 10.41 13.08 -9.17
CA VAL A 276 9.34 12.55 -8.35
C VAL A 276 9.25 11.06 -8.62
N LYS A 277 9.45 10.25 -7.58
CA LYS A 277 9.17 8.82 -7.63
C LYS A 277 7.85 8.55 -6.93
N MET A 278 6.96 7.85 -7.61
CA MET A 278 5.65 7.49 -7.10
C MET A 278 5.54 5.97 -7.10
N ARG A 279 4.98 5.40 -6.04
CA ARG A 279 4.66 3.98 -5.93
C ARG A 279 3.20 3.86 -5.53
N LEU A 280 2.42 3.17 -6.36
CA LEU A 280 1.01 2.91 -6.10
C LEU A 280 0.84 1.44 -5.74
N ASN A 281 0.47 1.18 -4.50
CA ASN A 281 -0.01 -0.12 -4.03
C ASN A 281 -1.54 -0.11 -4.03
N LYS A 282 -2.15 -1.21 -4.44
CA LYS A 282 -3.61 -1.32 -4.53
C LYS A 282 -4.06 -2.69 -4.09
N ALA A 283 -5.09 -2.74 -3.25
CA ALA A 283 -5.83 -3.93 -2.90
C ALA A 283 -7.29 -3.76 -3.36
N ALA A 284 -7.91 -4.77 -3.98
CA ALA A 284 -9.28 -4.64 -4.48
C ALA A 284 -10.10 -5.91 -4.32
N VAL A 285 -11.41 -5.73 -4.15
CA VAL A 285 -12.43 -6.78 -4.17
C VAL A 285 -13.32 -6.55 -5.38
N LEU A 286 -13.40 -7.55 -6.27
CA LEU A 286 -14.04 -7.41 -7.59
C LEU A 286 -15.08 -8.51 -7.80
N ALA A 287 -16.27 -8.15 -8.20
CA ALA A 287 -17.26 -9.06 -8.74
C ALA A 287 -17.04 -9.18 -10.26
N GLU A 288 -16.92 -10.41 -10.75
CA GLU A 288 -16.83 -10.73 -12.18
C GLU A 288 -18.10 -11.46 -12.62
N ARG A 289 -18.71 -11.01 -13.71
CA ARG A 289 -19.82 -11.68 -14.38
C ARG A 289 -19.40 -12.11 -15.78
N LYS A 290 -19.65 -13.37 -16.14
CA LYS A 290 -19.49 -13.84 -17.53
C LYS A 290 -20.60 -13.29 -18.43
N LEU A 291 -20.21 -12.75 -19.58
CA LEU A 291 -21.09 -12.31 -20.65
C LEU A 291 -20.87 -13.21 -21.88
N GLY A 292 -21.65 -14.28 -21.98
CA GLY A 292 -21.48 -15.30 -23.01
C GLY A 292 -20.22 -16.15 -22.80
N ARG A 293 -19.61 -16.61 -23.89
CA ARG A 293 -18.46 -17.53 -23.86
C ARG A 293 -17.13 -16.81 -23.65
N HIS A 294 -16.96 -15.65 -24.29
CA HIS A 294 -15.64 -15.01 -24.39
C HIS A 294 -15.48 -13.79 -23.51
N PHE A 295 -16.56 -13.10 -23.13
CA PHE A 295 -16.45 -11.84 -22.41
C PHE A 295 -16.74 -12.00 -20.93
N THR A 296 -16.06 -11.20 -20.11
CA THR A 296 -16.35 -11.04 -18.69
C THR A 296 -16.32 -9.57 -18.33
N VAL A 297 -17.26 -9.15 -17.50
CA VAL A 297 -17.30 -7.80 -16.93
C VAL A 297 -16.90 -7.88 -15.47
N GLN A 298 -16.06 -6.95 -15.04
CA GLN A 298 -15.60 -6.83 -13.66
C GLN A 298 -16.05 -5.48 -13.10
N LEU A 299 -16.50 -5.47 -11.87
CA LEU A 299 -16.82 -4.27 -11.09
C LEU A 299 -16.30 -4.46 -9.67
N GLY A 300 -15.71 -3.44 -9.06
CA GLY A 300 -15.44 -3.54 -7.63
C GLY A 300 -14.78 -2.34 -6.99
N LEU A 301 -14.54 -2.48 -5.70
CA LEU A 301 -13.96 -1.47 -4.83
C LEU A 301 -12.48 -1.76 -4.60
N SER A 302 -11.70 -0.70 -4.41
CA SER A 302 -10.28 -0.80 -4.15
C SER A 302 -9.83 0.14 -3.05
N PHE A 303 -8.83 -0.29 -2.30
CA PHE A 303 -8.06 0.52 -1.38
C PHE A 303 -6.71 0.83 -2.05
N ASN A 304 -6.35 2.10 -2.10
CA ASN A 304 -5.17 2.56 -2.81
C ASN A 304 -4.24 3.30 -1.85
N ASP A 305 -2.95 2.99 -1.95
CA ASP A 305 -1.86 3.62 -1.21
C ASP A 305 -0.82 4.18 -2.20
N LEU A 306 -0.75 5.50 -2.27
CA LEU A 306 0.20 6.23 -3.09
C LEU A 306 1.32 6.79 -2.24
N GLN A 307 2.51 6.23 -2.40
CA GLN A 307 3.74 6.72 -1.81
C GLN A 307 4.45 7.61 -2.82
N THR A 308 4.86 8.79 -2.40
CA THR A 308 5.60 9.73 -3.25
C THR A 308 6.86 10.18 -2.56
N LYS A 309 7.96 10.20 -3.30
CA LYS A 309 9.27 10.67 -2.87
C LYS A 309 9.79 11.76 -3.80
N TYR A 310 10.39 12.77 -3.20
CA TYR A 310 10.90 13.95 -3.87
C TYR A 310 12.41 13.98 -3.83
N TYR A 311 13.00 14.24 -4.99
CA TYR A 311 14.43 14.37 -5.17
C TYR A 311 14.74 15.71 -5.83
N ARG A 312 15.80 16.36 -5.34
CA ARG A 312 16.37 17.57 -5.91
C ARG A 312 17.83 17.27 -6.22
N ASN A 313 18.20 17.34 -7.50
CA ASN A 313 19.54 16.99 -7.97
C ASN A 313 20.00 15.59 -7.50
N GLY A 314 19.08 14.61 -7.50
CA GLY A 314 19.35 13.23 -7.10
C GLY A 314 19.29 12.94 -5.59
N VAL A 315 19.23 13.97 -4.74
CA VAL A 315 19.15 13.81 -3.27
C VAL A 315 17.70 13.97 -2.80
N GLU A 316 17.25 13.13 -1.88
CA GLU A 316 15.91 13.28 -1.28
C GLU A 316 15.78 14.64 -0.60
N ALA A 317 14.80 15.43 -1.02
CA ALA A 317 14.65 16.80 -0.54
C ALA A 317 13.17 17.20 -0.51
N PRO A 318 12.75 17.95 0.52
CA PRO A 318 11.39 18.46 0.59
C PRO A 318 11.08 19.44 -0.53
N LEU A 319 9.79 19.55 -0.85
CA LEU A 319 9.30 20.49 -1.84
C LEU A 319 9.22 21.92 -1.31
N SER A 320 9.06 22.12 -0.01
CA SER A 320 8.86 23.44 0.62
C SER A 320 7.64 24.20 0.10
N PHE A 321 6.68 23.50 -0.52
CA PHE A 321 5.42 24.07 -0.99
C PHE A 321 4.25 23.54 -0.14
N PRO A 322 3.15 24.29 -0.04
CA PRO A 322 1.86 23.74 0.39
C PRO A 322 1.40 22.65 -0.58
N GLU A 323 0.64 21.67 -0.07
CA GLU A 323 0.15 20.53 -0.85
C GLU A 323 -0.58 20.92 -2.15
N PRO A 324 -1.51 21.90 -2.16
CA PRO A 324 -2.22 22.27 -3.40
C PRO A 324 -1.28 22.80 -4.49
N THR A 325 -0.24 23.53 -4.08
CA THR A 325 0.78 24.09 -4.99
C THR A 325 1.68 22.98 -5.52
N ALA A 326 2.06 22.02 -4.67
CA ALA A 326 2.82 20.85 -5.08
C ALA A 326 2.03 20.00 -6.09
N ASP A 327 0.76 19.71 -5.79
CA ASP A 327 -0.15 18.97 -6.66
C ASP A 327 -0.28 19.64 -8.03
N LYS A 328 -0.47 20.97 -8.07
CA LYS A 328 -0.57 21.74 -9.33
C LYS A 328 0.74 21.75 -10.12
N ARG A 329 1.89 21.88 -9.46
CA ARG A 329 3.18 22.07 -10.13
C ARG A 329 3.74 20.78 -10.71
N PHE A 330 3.65 19.70 -9.95
CA PHE A 330 4.18 18.41 -10.36
C PHE A 330 3.12 17.54 -11.01
N ASN A 331 1.86 17.98 -11.00
CA ASN A 331 0.70 17.32 -11.59
C ASN A 331 0.57 15.88 -11.07
N PHE A 332 0.78 15.61 -9.78
CA PHE A 332 0.72 14.23 -9.26
C PHE A 332 -0.59 13.54 -9.61
N LEU A 333 -0.57 12.21 -9.55
CA LEU A 333 -1.79 11.40 -9.49
C LEU A 333 -2.67 11.93 -8.34
N LYS A 334 -3.73 12.68 -8.69
CA LYS A 334 -4.56 13.41 -7.72
C LYS A 334 -5.82 12.62 -7.41
N PRO A 335 -5.98 12.12 -6.17
CA PRO A 335 -7.23 11.47 -5.78
C PRO A 335 -8.44 12.38 -5.91
N PRO A 336 -9.60 11.83 -6.34
CA PRO A 336 -10.85 12.59 -6.24
C PRO A 336 -11.12 12.97 -4.78
N TYR A 337 -10.71 12.12 -3.84
CA TYR A 337 -10.72 12.41 -2.41
C TYR A 337 -9.63 11.59 -1.70
N SER A 338 -9.07 12.10 -0.60
CA SER A 338 -8.13 11.36 0.25
C SER A 338 -8.74 11.14 1.61
N ILE A 339 -8.73 9.89 2.09
CA ILE A 339 -9.14 9.55 3.46
C ILE A 339 -8.02 9.93 4.43
N TRP A 340 -6.77 9.79 3.98
CA TRP A 340 -5.61 10.14 4.77
C TRP A 340 -4.47 10.64 3.88
N SER A 341 -3.76 11.64 4.37
CA SER A 341 -2.56 12.22 3.78
C SER A 341 -1.65 12.64 4.91
N ASN A 342 -0.37 12.30 4.82
CA ASN A 342 0.67 12.79 5.75
C ASN A 342 1.59 13.81 5.07
N TYR A 343 1.11 14.51 4.05
CA TYR A 343 1.89 15.52 3.35
C TYR A 343 2.42 16.58 4.32
N SER A 344 3.72 16.85 4.22
CA SER A 344 4.37 17.95 4.91
C SER A 344 5.29 18.71 3.95
N PRO A 345 5.25 20.06 3.92
CA PRO A 345 6.17 20.86 3.12
C PRO A 345 7.65 20.64 3.48
N SER A 346 7.93 20.14 4.69
CA SER A 346 9.27 19.86 5.19
C SER A 346 9.73 18.40 5.01
N SER A 347 8.85 17.52 4.52
CA SER A 347 9.19 16.11 4.25
C SER A 347 9.55 15.88 2.77
N SER A 348 10.53 15.02 2.53
CA SER A 348 10.88 14.53 1.19
C SER A 348 9.96 13.41 0.71
N SER A 349 9.13 12.83 1.60
CA SER A 349 8.22 11.75 1.25
C SER A 349 6.85 11.93 1.90
N TYR A 350 5.82 11.45 1.23
CA TYR A 350 4.47 11.39 1.79
C TYR A 350 3.66 10.27 1.15
N ASN A 351 2.60 9.89 1.83
CA ASN A 351 1.66 8.84 1.49
C ASN A 351 0.24 9.40 1.44
N LYS A 352 -0.55 8.95 0.45
CA LYS A 352 -1.97 9.25 0.30
C LYS A 352 -2.75 7.94 0.25
N LEU A 353 -3.83 7.86 1.03
CA LEU A 353 -4.75 6.72 1.07
C LEU A 353 -6.14 7.15 0.64
N TRP A 354 -6.82 6.32 -0.16
CA TRP A 354 -8.21 6.53 -0.54
C TRP A 354 -8.89 5.23 -0.98
N ILE A 355 -10.21 5.28 -1.10
CA ILE A 355 -11.02 4.22 -1.68
C ILE A 355 -11.31 4.57 -3.14
N GLY A 356 -11.16 3.60 -4.03
CA GLY A 356 -11.51 3.73 -5.44
C GLY A 356 -12.45 2.63 -5.90
N MET A 357 -12.76 2.66 -7.18
CA MET A 357 -13.72 1.86 -7.90
C MET A 357 -13.09 1.51 -9.24
N GLN A 358 -13.37 0.32 -9.72
CA GLN A 358 -12.91 -0.09 -11.04
C GLN A 358 -13.98 -0.85 -11.78
N ILE A 359 -14.01 -0.64 -13.08
CA ILE A 359 -14.82 -1.39 -14.03
C ILE A 359 -13.91 -1.98 -15.10
N GLY A 360 -14.20 -3.18 -15.56
CA GLY A 360 -13.35 -3.89 -16.52
C GLY A 360 -14.13 -4.75 -17.49
N LEU A 361 -13.59 -4.87 -18.71
CA LEU A 361 -14.04 -5.80 -19.74
C LEU A 361 -12.86 -6.65 -20.18
N PHE A 362 -13.01 -7.97 -20.08
CA PHE A 362 -11.96 -8.94 -20.43
C PHE A 362 -12.47 -9.97 -21.42
N TYR A 363 -11.59 -10.33 -22.35
CA TYR A 363 -11.73 -11.42 -23.30
C TYR A 363 -10.97 -12.65 -22.80
N ASN A 364 -11.66 -13.78 -22.71
CA ASN A 364 -11.12 -15.09 -22.32
C ASN A 364 -10.48 -15.76 -23.53
N ILE A 365 -9.18 -16.03 -23.44
CA ILE A 365 -8.43 -16.71 -24.48
C ILE A 365 -8.37 -18.20 -24.14
N HIS A 366 -9.02 -19.02 -24.98
CA HIS A 366 -9.03 -20.48 -24.85
C HIS A 366 -7.95 -21.07 -25.78
N PHE A 367 -6.75 -21.33 -25.26
CA PHE A 367 -5.67 -21.93 -26.06
C PHE A 367 -5.89 -23.43 -26.31
N PHE A 368 -6.42 -24.15 -25.33
CA PHE A 368 -6.64 -25.59 -25.42
C PHE A 368 -8.13 -25.86 -25.59
N LYS A 369 -8.56 -25.98 -26.84
CA LYS A 369 -9.86 -26.57 -27.16
C LYS A 369 -9.67 -28.07 -27.09
N THR A 370 -9.93 -28.69 -25.94
CA THR A 370 -9.94 -30.15 -25.83
C THR A 370 -10.96 -30.65 -26.86
N ARG A 371 -10.47 -31.25 -27.96
CA ARG A 371 -11.32 -31.99 -28.88
C ARG A 371 -11.76 -33.23 -28.11
N TYR A 372 -12.97 -33.17 -27.58
CA TYR A 372 -13.69 -34.36 -27.12
C TYR A 372 -14.30 -35.07 -28.33
#